data_AF-A0A544ZM19-F1
#
_entry.id   AF-A0A544ZM19-F1
#
_cell.length_a   1.000
_cell.length_b   1.000
_cell.length_c   1.000
_cell.angle_alpha   90.00
_cell.angle_beta   90.00
_cell.angle_gamma   90.00
#
_symmetry.space_group_name_H-M   'P 1'
#
loop_
_entity.id
_entity.type
_entity.pdbx_description
1 polymer ?
#
loop_
_entity_poly.entity_id
_entity_poly.type
_entity_poly.pdbx_seq_one_letter_code
_entity_poly.pdbx_strand_id
1 'polypeptide(L)'
;MSFLPHTELVAIAWLKGVPGIPDGAVGTTLPADSSAWPDGFLQIGVVGGSKHRDVPQHQPVVQVDCWAANPSGAKPPWGKANQLAERICRHCYGGVDDALPVQREVTLPDGYQAARVQSAYVVTEPRRIPSDEARYARYSLDLQLFWVAV
;
A
#
# COMPACT_ATOMS: atom_id res chain seq x y z
N MET A 1 25.07 11.03 7.53
CA MET A 1 25.01 10.66 6.10
C MET A 1 23.57 10.22 5.85
N SER A 2 22.88 10.82 4.88
CA SER A 2 21.49 10.46 4.57
C SER A 2 21.47 9.39 3.49
N PHE A 3 20.71 8.32 3.70
CA PHE A 3 20.39 7.29 2.72
C PHE A 3 19.41 7.81 1.67
N LEU A 4 19.49 7.26 0.46
CA LEU A 4 18.57 7.58 -0.61
C LEU A 4 17.24 6.82 -0.42
N PRO A 5 16.09 7.44 -0.74
CA PRO A 5 14.79 6.78 -0.71
C PRO A 5 14.74 5.62 -1.72
N HIS A 6 14.01 4.56 -1.39
CA HIS A 6 13.66 3.50 -2.32
C HIS A 6 12.15 3.25 -2.34
N THR A 7 11.69 2.63 -3.43
CA THR A 7 10.25 2.52 -3.75
C THR A 7 9.42 1.93 -2.63
N GLU A 8 9.87 0.87 -1.96
CA GLU A 8 9.08 0.22 -0.91
C GLU A 8 8.84 1.16 0.29
N LEU A 9 9.84 1.93 0.72
CA LEU A 9 9.66 2.91 1.80
C LEU A 9 8.70 4.02 1.38
N VAL A 10 8.82 4.51 0.14
CA VAL A 10 7.91 5.53 -0.39
C VAL A 10 6.48 5.01 -0.48
N ALA A 11 6.30 3.78 -0.96
CA ALA A 11 4.99 3.14 -1.06
C ALA A 11 4.37 2.88 0.33
N ILE A 12 5.16 2.39 1.30
CA ILE A 12 4.72 2.21 2.70
C ILE A 12 4.27 3.56 3.28
N ALA A 13 5.11 4.59 3.18
CA ALA A 13 4.83 5.89 3.76
C ALA A 13 3.61 6.55 3.10
N TRP A 14 3.44 6.38 1.79
CA TRP A 14 2.25 6.86 1.10
C TRP A 14 0.99 6.09 1.53
N LEU A 15 0.99 4.75 1.48
CA LEU A 15 -0.16 3.93 1.87
C LEU A 15 -0.61 4.15 3.33
N LYS A 16 0.32 4.41 4.25
CA LYS A 16 -0.02 4.79 5.64
C LYS A 16 -0.84 6.08 5.74
N GLY A 17 -0.72 6.97 4.76
CA GLY A 17 -1.51 8.20 4.69
C GLY A 17 -2.89 8.03 4.05
N VAL A 18 -3.25 6.83 3.58
CA VAL A 18 -4.57 6.55 3.00
C VAL A 18 -5.60 6.45 4.13
N PRO A 19 -6.70 7.23 4.09
CA PRO A 19 -7.70 7.23 5.15
C PRO A 19 -8.34 5.86 5.43
N GLY A 20 -8.27 5.43 6.69
CA GLY A 20 -8.82 4.16 7.16
C GLY A 20 -7.92 2.95 6.89
N ILE A 21 -6.68 3.15 6.46
CA ILE A 21 -5.62 2.14 6.61
C ILE A 21 -5.10 2.23 8.05
N PRO A 22 -5.06 1.11 8.81
CA PRO A 22 -4.61 1.15 10.21
C PRO A 22 -3.13 1.53 10.33
N ASP A 23 -2.79 2.20 11.43
CA ASP A 23 -1.40 2.52 11.74
C ASP A 23 -0.58 1.23 11.94
N GLY A 24 0.61 1.19 11.33
CA GLY A 24 1.48 0.01 11.40
C GLY A 24 1.04 -1.19 10.55
N ALA A 25 -0.09 -1.10 9.84
CA ALA A 25 -0.62 -2.18 9.01
C ALA A 25 -0.09 -2.20 7.58
N VAL A 26 1.12 -1.67 7.32
CA VAL A 26 1.71 -1.62 5.98
C VAL A 26 3.18 -2.03 6.04
N GLY A 27 3.58 -3.03 5.25
CA GLY A 27 4.96 -3.51 5.18
C GLY A 27 5.21 -4.46 4.01
N THR A 28 6.45 -4.92 3.86
CA THR A 28 6.85 -5.87 2.81
C THR A 28 6.64 -7.33 3.21
N THR A 29 6.51 -7.59 4.51
CA THR A 29 6.34 -8.93 5.07
C THR A 29 5.04 -8.97 5.88
N LEU A 30 4.19 -9.95 5.59
CA LEU A 30 3.00 -10.22 6.41
C LEU A 30 3.42 -10.75 7.79
N PRO A 31 3.02 -10.12 8.90
CA PRO A 31 3.31 -10.64 10.23
C PRO A 31 2.65 -12.02 10.44
N ALA A 32 3.44 -12.99 10.94
CA ALA A 32 2.96 -14.35 11.18
C ALA A 32 1.87 -14.41 12.26
N ASP A 33 1.94 -13.52 13.24
CA ASP A 33 0.90 -13.37 14.26
C ASP A 33 -0.24 -12.49 13.73
N SER A 34 -1.38 -13.11 13.46
CA SER A 34 -2.58 -12.39 12.98
C SER A 34 -3.23 -11.49 14.02
N SER A 35 -2.88 -11.64 15.30
CA SER A 35 -3.35 -10.72 16.34
C SER A 35 -2.70 -9.33 16.25
N ALA A 36 -1.55 -9.21 15.57
CA ALA A 36 -0.85 -7.94 15.35
C ALA A 36 -1.53 -7.04 14.29
N TRP A 37 -2.51 -7.57 13.54
CA TRP A 37 -3.20 -6.84 12.48
C TRP A 37 -4.72 -7.13 12.48
N PRO A 38 -5.43 -6.77 13.56
CA PRO A 38 -6.86 -7.11 13.74
C PRO A 38 -7.79 -6.46 12.69
N ASP A 39 -7.35 -5.33 12.14
CA ASP A 39 -8.06 -4.55 11.13
C ASP A 39 -7.53 -4.78 9.71
N GLY A 40 -6.61 -5.74 9.55
CA GLY A 40 -5.99 -6.11 8.29
C GLY A 40 -4.56 -5.59 8.12
N PHE A 41 -3.90 -6.04 7.06
CA PHE A 41 -2.51 -5.70 6.75
C PHE A 41 -2.32 -5.54 5.24
N LEU A 42 -1.59 -4.51 4.83
CA LEU A 42 -1.15 -4.29 3.46
C LEU A 42 0.27 -4.82 3.31
N GLN A 43 0.40 -5.95 2.62
CA GLN A 43 1.69 -6.45 2.18
C GLN A 43 1.99 -5.86 0.80
N ILE A 44 3.18 -5.28 0.63
CA ILE A 44 3.58 -4.71 -0.66
C ILE A 44 4.81 -5.38 -1.25
N GLY A 45 4.92 -5.32 -2.58
CA GLY A 45 6.13 -5.70 -3.31
C GLY A 45 6.22 -4.96 -4.64
N VAL A 46 7.43 -4.56 -5.03
CA VAL A 46 7.65 -3.96 -6.35
C VAL A 46 7.61 -5.05 -7.41
N VAL A 47 6.70 -4.93 -8.38
CA VAL A 47 6.50 -5.93 -9.44
C VAL A 47 6.88 -5.42 -10.83
N GLY A 48 7.18 -4.13 -10.97
CA GLY A 48 7.62 -3.55 -12.23
C GLY A 48 7.77 -2.04 -12.22
N GLY A 49 7.68 -1.45 -13.40
CA GLY A 49 7.86 -0.02 -13.63
C GLY A 49 9.29 0.35 -14.06
N SER A 50 9.53 1.64 -14.21
CA SER A 50 10.80 2.17 -14.72
C SER A 50 11.09 3.55 -14.12
N LYS A 51 12.29 4.09 -14.40
CA LYS A 51 12.55 5.52 -14.16
C LYS A 51 12.15 6.30 -15.40
N HIS A 52 11.73 7.54 -15.21
CA HIS A 52 11.55 8.47 -16.31
C HIS A 52 12.90 8.67 -17.02
N ARG A 53 12.89 8.73 -18.36
CA ARG A 53 14.10 8.83 -19.17
C ARG A 53 14.88 10.12 -18.94
N ASP A 54 14.17 11.24 -18.87
CA ASP A 54 14.78 12.57 -18.93
C ASP A 54 14.78 13.34 -17.60
N VAL A 55 14.06 12.87 -16.57
CA VAL A 55 13.98 13.53 -15.25
C VAL A 55 14.15 12.50 -14.14
N PRO A 56 14.60 12.90 -12.93
CA PRO A 56 14.85 11.97 -11.82
C PRO A 56 13.54 11.53 -11.11
N GLN A 57 12.54 11.11 -11.90
CA GLN A 57 11.27 10.59 -11.42
C GLN A 57 11.25 9.07 -11.51
N HIS A 58 10.81 8.43 -10.44
CA HIS A 58 10.58 7.00 -10.37
C HIS A 58 9.12 6.70 -10.71
N GLN A 59 8.89 5.67 -11.54
CA GLN A 59 7.57 5.21 -11.98
C GLN A 59 7.38 3.70 -11.69
N PRO A 60 7.43 3.25 -10.43
CA PRO A 60 7.26 1.85 -10.09
C PRO A 60 5.80 1.38 -10.13
N VAL A 61 5.62 0.09 -10.42
CA VAL A 61 4.38 -0.66 -10.14
C VAL A 61 4.60 -1.46 -8.86
N VAL A 62 3.72 -1.27 -7.88
CA VAL A 62 3.74 -1.94 -6.58
C VAL A 62 2.49 -2.81 -6.46
N GLN A 63 2.66 -4.12 -6.31
CA GLN A 63 1.56 -5.00 -5.92
C GLN A 63 1.24 -4.73 -4.46
N VAL A 64 -0.05 -4.57 -4.16
CA VAL A 64 -0.59 -4.39 -2.82
C VAL A 64 -1.54 -5.54 -2.52
N ASP A 65 -1.10 -6.43 -1.64
CA ASP A 65 -1.90 -7.52 -1.11
C ASP A 65 -2.56 -7.08 0.20
N CYS A 66 -3.89 -6.92 0.13
CA CYS A 66 -4.75 -6.56 1.25
C CYS A 66 -5.21 -7.81 1.99
N TRP A 67 -4.61 -8.05 3.15
CA TRP A 67 -4.88 -9.19 4.01
C TRP A 67 -5.90 -8.85 5.10
N ALA A 68 -6.78 -9.81 5.39
CA ALA A 68 -7.63 -9.79 6.58
C ALA A 68 -7.72 -11.19 7.20
N ALA A 69 -7.66 -11.25 8.54
CA ALA A 69 -7.72 -12.49 9.31
C ALA A 69 -9.01 -12.57 10.12
N ASN A 70 -9.51 -13.78 10.31
CA ASN A 70 -10.57 -14.09 11.26
C ASN A 70 -10.11 -15.24 12.18
N PRO A 71 -9.32 -14.95 13.23
CA PRO A 71 -8.71 -15.99 14.05
C PRO A 71 -9.74 -16.89 14.77
N SER A 72 -10.89 -16.32 15.13
CA SER A 72 -11.94 -16.97 15.91
C SER A 72 -13.06 -17.60 15.05
N GLY A 73 -13.11 -17.30 13.75
CA GLY A 73 -14.21 -17.73 12.87
C GLY A 73 -13.79 -18.73 11.80
N ALA A 74 -14.76 -19.49 11.30
CA ALA A 74 -14.55 -20.47 10.22
C ALA A 74 -14.62 -19.86 8.80
N LYS A 75 -15.03 -18.59 8.67
CA LYS A 75 -15.24 -17.92 7.39
C LYS A 75 -14.16 -16.84 7.18
N PRO A 76 -13.49 -16.82 6.00
CA PRO A 76 -12.50 -15.79 5.74
C PRO A 76 -13.18 -14.42 5.59
N PRO A 77 -12.57 -13.35 6.13
CA PRO A 77 -13.17 -12.02 6.19
C PRO A 77 -13.01 -11.23 4.88
N TRP A 78 -13.55 -11.76 3.77
CA TRP A 78 -13.39 -11.17 2.43
C TRP A 78 -13.84 -9.71 2.33
N GLY A 79 -14.90 -9.33 3.04
CA GLY A 79 -15.38 -7.95 3.07
C GLY A 79 -14.36 -6.98 3.67
N LYS A 80 -13.60 -7.40 4.70
CA LYS A 80 -12.54 -6.57 5.29
C LYS A 80 -11.38 -6.37 4.32
N ALA A 81 -10.90 -7.46 3.71
CA ALA A 81 -9.83 -7.39 2.71
C ALA A 81 -10.22 -6.53 1.51
N ASN A 82 -11.46 -6.66 1.02
CA ASN A 82 -11.97 -5.84 -0.08
C ASN A 82 -12.05 -4.36 0.32
N GLN A 83 -12.54 -4.04 1.52
CA GLN A 83 -12.63 -2.65 1.98
C GLN A 83 -11.27 -1.95 2.02
N LEU A 84 -10.20 -2.65 2.39
CA LEU A 84 -8.84 -2.09 2.33
C LEU A 84 -8.43 -1.75 0.89
N ALA A 85 -8.68 -2.65 -0.05
CA ALA A 85 -8.40 -2.43 -1.46
C ALA A 85 -9.20 -1.25 -2.03
N GLU A 86 -10.50 -1.20 -1.75
CA GLU A 86 -11.40 -0.12 -2.21
C GLU A 86 -11.03 1.24 -1.63
N ARG A 87 -10.50 1.31 -0.40
CA ARG A 87 -9.97 2.56 0.17
C ARG A 87 -8.80 3.10 -0.64
N ILE A 88 -7.90 2.23 -1.07
CA ILE A 88 -6.76 2.61 -1.92
C ILE A 88 -7.26 3.12 -3.28
N CYS A 89 -8.21 2.40 -3.91
CA CYS A 89 -8.83 2.82 -5.17
C CYS A 89 -9.50 4.19 -5.04
N ARG A 90 -10.36 4.36 -4.02
CA ARG A 90 -11.04 5.64 -3.73
C ARG A 90 -10.06 6.78 -3.55
N HIS A 91 -8.97 6.54 -2.80
CA HIS A 91 -7.96 7.55 -2.56
C HIS A 91 -7.27 8.01 -3.84
N CYS A 92 -6.97 7.09 -4.76
CA CYS A 92 -6.36 7.43 -6.05
C CYS A 92 -7.23 8.36 -6.91
N TYR A 93 -8.56 8.36 -6.73
CA TYR A 93 -9.47 9.26 -7.45
C TYR A 93 -9.59 10.67 -6.84
N GLY A 94 -8.85 10.99 -5.77
CA GLY A 94 -8.85 12.32 -5.17
C GLY A 94 -10.16 12.63 -4.44
N GLY A 95 -10.68 11.66 -3.69
CA GLY A 95 -11.91 11.83 -2.91
C GLY A 95 -11.87 13.09 -2.02
N VAL A 96 -12.97 13.85 -2.03
CA VAL A 96 -13.13 15.15 -1.35
C VAL A 96 -13.00 15.07 0.19
N ASP A 97 -13.02 13.86 0.75
CA ASP A 97 -13.00 13.61 2.20
C ASP A 97 -11.65 13.08 2.72
N ASP A 98 -10.61 13.01 1.88
CA ASP A 98 -9.35 12.40 2.27
C ASP A 98 -8.47 13.35 3.08
N ALA A 99 -8.01 12.89 4.25
CA ALA A 99 -7.15 13.67 5.15
C ALA A 99 -5.82 14.13 4.52
N LEU A 100 -5.37 13.46 3.45
CA LEU A 100 -4.16 13.81 2.71
C LEU A 100 -4.40 13.76 1.20
N PRO A 101 -3.85 14.71 0.42
CA PRO A 101 -3.94 14.66 -1.04
C PRO A 101 -3.10 13.50 -1.60
N VAL A 102 -3.52 12.94 -2.75
CA VAL A 102 -2.75 11.93 -3.51
C VAL A 102 -1.31 12.38 -3.73
N GLN A 103 -1.14 13.66 -4.09
CA GLN A 103 0.17 14.27 -4.28
C GLN A 103 0.65 14.86 -2.95
N ARG A 104 1.70 14.29 -2.37
CA ARG A 104 2.23 14.75 -1.08
C ARG A 104 3.68 14.37 -0.89
N GLU A 105 4.36 15.14 -0.05
CA GLU A 105 5.61 14.69 0.55
C GLU A 105 5.33 13.55 1.54
N VAL A 106 6.22 12.56 1.58
CA VAL A 106 6.16 11.44 2.51
C VAL A 106 7.43 11.44 3.37
N THR A 107 7.22 11.38 4.68
CA THR A 107 8.31 11.24 5.65
C THR A 107 8.76 9.78 5.68
N LEU A 108 10.05 9.56 5.44
CA LEU A 108 10.66 8.24 5.52
C LEU A 108 11.32 8.03 6.90
N PRO A 109 11.69 6.79 7.26
CA PRO A 109 12.40 6.53 8.51
C PRO A 109 13.68 7.35 8.65
N ASP A 110 14.12 7.54 9.90
CA ASP A 110 15.30 8.33 10.22
C ASP A 110 16.53 7.91 9.40
N GLY A 111 17.23 8.92 8.90
CA GLY A 111 18.41 8.73 8.06
C GLY A 111 18.10 8.62 6.57
N TYR A 112 16.85 8.58 6.12
CA TYR A 112 16.49 8.68 4.70
C TYR A 112 16.14 10.12 4.30
N GLN A 113 16.47 10.51 3.07
CA GLN A 113 15.92 11.74 2.49
C GLN A 113 14.41 11.60 2.30
N ALA A 114 13.68 12.71 2.38
CA ALA A 114 12.26 12.72 2.08
C ALA A 114 12.00 12.38 0.60
N ALA A 115 10.77 12.02 0.30
CA ALA A 115 10.32 11.80 -1.07
C ALA A 115 8.97 12.48 -1.29
N ARG A 116 8.69 12.88 -2.53
CA ARG A 116 7.40 13.44 -2.91
C ARG A 116 6.72 12.54 -3.92
N VAL A 117 5.53 12.06 -3.57
CA VAL A 117 4.62 11.40 -4.50
C VAL A 117 3.89 12.48 -5.29
N GLN A 118 4.02 12.42 -6.61
CA GLN A 118 3.45 13.35 -7.58
C GLN A 118 2.15 12.82 -8.18
N SER A 119 1.96 11.51 -8.21
CA SER A 119 0.72 10.87 -8.64
C SER A 119 0.69 9.42 -8.17
N ALA A 120 -0.51 8.88 -8.01
CA ALA A 120 -0.76 7.48 -7.75
C ALA A 120 -2.06 7.05 -8.44
N TYR A 121 -2.06 5.87 -9.07
CA TYR A 121 -3.29 5.28 -9.59
C TYR A 121 -3.22 3.75 -9.58
N VAL A 122 -4.38 3.13 -9.48
CA VAL A 122 -4.53 1.68 -9.55
C VAL A 122 -4.50 1.24 -11.01
N VAL A 123 -3.70 0.23 -11.31
CA VAL A 123 -3.48 -0.31 -12.67
C VAL A 123 -4.34 -1.55 -12.93
N THR A 124 -4.80 -2.22 -11.87
CA THR A 124 -5.67 -3.40 -11.94
C THR A 124 -6.80 -3.31 -10.95
N GLU A 125 -8.00 -3.75 -11.33
CA GLU A 125 -9.10 -3.91 -10.39
C GLU A 125 -8.73 -4.83 -9.22
N PRO A 126 -9.16 -4.52 -7.98
CA PRO A 126 -9.00 -5.41 -6.85
C PRO A 126 -9.58 -6.79 -7.15
N ARG A 127 -8.73 -7.81 -7.09
CA ARG A 127 -9.15 -9.20 -7.32
C ARG A 127 -9.01 -10.03 -6.06
N ARG A 128 -10.00 -10.88 -5.84
CA ARG A 128 -9.98 -11.89 -4.79
C ARG A 128 -8.93 -12.94 -5.12
N ILE A 129 -8.04 -13.22 -4.17
CA ILE A 129 -7.07 -14.30 -4.30
C ILE A 129 -7.41 -15.42 -3.31
N PRO A 130 -7.90 -16.58 -3.79
CA PRO A 130 -8.11 -17.75 -2.94
C PRO A 130 -6.82 -18.20 -2.27
N SER A 131 -6.95 -18.68 -1.03
CA SER A 131 -5.90 -19.35 -0.27
C SER A 131 -6.51 -20.61 0.33
N ASP A 132 -5.69 -21.63 0.56
CA ASP A 132 -6.13 -22.91 1.14
C ASP A 132 -6.55 -22.74 2.61
N GLU A 133 -6.04 -21.69 3.28
CA GLU A 133 -6.37 -21.42 4.67
C GLU A 133 -7.67 -20.62 4.81
N ALA A 134 -8.71 -21.29 5.29
CA ALA A 134 -10.06 -20.73 5.43
C ALA A 134 -10.19 -19.56 6.44
N ARG A 135 -9.12 -19.15 7.13
CA ARG A 135 -9.14 -18.04 8.10
C ARG A 135 -8.62 -16.73 7.53
N TYR A 136 -8.00 -16.76 6.35
CA TYR A 136 -7.39 -15.60 5.71
C TYR A 136 -8.12 -15.22 4.42
N ALA A 137 -8.28 -13.92 4.22
CA ALA A 137 -8.74 -13.34 2.97
C ALA A 137 -7.64 -12.46 2.39
N ARG A 138 -7.42 -12.57 1.08
CA ARG A 138 -6.49 -11.73 0.32
C ARG A 138 -7.18 -11.10 -0.87
N TYR A 139 -7.09 -9.78 -0.99
CA TYR A 139 -7.32 -9.05 -2.23
C TYR A 139 -6.01 -8.52 -2.76
N SER A 140 -5.83 -8.49 -4.07
CA SER A 140 -4.61 -7.99 -4.71
C SER A 140 -4.96 -6.96 -5.76
N LEU A 141 -4.18 -5.87 -5.80
CA LEU A 141 -4.24 -4.81 -6.80
C LEU A 141 -2.82 -4.28 -7.08
N ASP A 142 -2.61 -3.74 -8.27
CA ASP A 142 -1.35 -3.10 -8.64
C ASP A 142 -1.52 -1.58 -8.59
N LEU A 143 -0.59 -0.90 -7.92
CA LEU A 143 -0.54 0.53 -7.72
C LEU A 143 0.67 1.11 -8.46
N GLN A 144 0.43 2.02 -9.41
CA GLN A 144 1.49 2.81 -10.02
C GLN A 144 1.72 4.06 -9.19
N LEU A 145 2.99 4.31 -8.83
CA LEU A 145 3.41 5.57 -8.20
C LEU A 145 4.28 6.39 -9.15
N PHE A 146 4.26 7.70 -8.99
CA PHE A 146 5.19 8.65 -9.60
C PHE A 146 5.80 9.46 -8.48
N TRP A 147 7.11 9.34 -8.26
CA TRP A 147 7.75 10.01 -7.12
C TRP A 147 9.17 10.49 -7.41
N VAL A 148 9.62 11.48 -6.63
CA VAL A 148 10.96 12.07 -6.68
C VAL A 148 11.56 12.13 -5.27
N ALA A 149 12.88 12.05 -5.15
CA ALA A 149 13.57 12.39 -3.89
C ALA A 149 13.54 13.91 -3.66
N VAL A 150 13.52 14.34 -2.40
CA VAL A 150 13.52 15.75 -1.98
C VAL A 150 14.79 16.07 -1.21
#